data_AF-A0A7X7JAD7-F1
#
_entry.id   AF-A0A7X7JAD7-F1
#
_cell.length_a   1.000
_cell.length_b   1.000
_cell.length_c   1.000
_cell.angle_alpha   90.00
_cell.angle_beta   90.00
_cell.angle_gamma   90.00
#
_symmetry.space_group_name_H-M   'P 1'
#
loop_
_entity.id
_entity.type
_entity.pdbx_description
1 polymer ?
#
loop_
_entity_poly.entity_id
_entity_poly.type
_entity_poly.pdbx_seq_one_letter_code
_entity_poly.pdbx_strand_id
1 'polypeptide(L)' 'EIVSASTVTGDADAVVHVRARDMAHLEDVVERINAEPFVVRTRSSVVLTPLVRRPDVPGPAS' A
#
# COMPACT_ATOMS: atom_id res chain seq x y z
N GLU A 1 -3.16 6.88 -4.68
CA GLU A 1 -1.72 6.96 -5.01
C GLU A 1 -0.89 6.09 -4.07
N ILE A 2 0.22 5.50 -4.55
CA ILE A 2 1.13 4.70 -3.71
C ILE A 2 2.11 5.65 -3.02
N VAL A 3 2.20 5.57 -1.69
CA VAL A 3 3.09 6.41 -0.88
C VAL A 3 4.31 5.65 -0.37
N SER A 4 4.23 4.32 -0.28
CA SER A 4 5.40 3.46 -0.05
C SER A 4 5.19 2.07 -0.61
N ALA A 5 6.28 1.40 -0.96
CA ALA A 5 6.30 0.00 -1.34
C ALA A 5 7.53 -0.66 -0.73
N SER A 6 7.39 -1.87 -0.22
CA SER A 6 8.50 -2.62 0.38
C SER A 6 8.26 -4.11 0.20
N THR A 7 9.32 -4.87 -0.06
CA THR A 7 9.27 -6.32 0.02
C THR A 7 9.24 -6.76 1.48
N VAL A 8 8.52 -7.83 1.79
CA VAL A 8 8.50 -8.39 3.13
C VAL A 8 8.81 -9.88 3.09
N THR A 9 9.35 -10.40 4.18
CA THR A 9 9.52 -11.84 4.37
C THR A 9 8.20 -12.43 4.87
N GLY A 10 7.68 -13.49 4.25
CA GLY A 10 6.43 -14.16 4.65
C GLY A 10 5.57 -14.58 3.46
N ASP A 11 4.28 -14.85 3.68
CA ASP A 11 3.33 -15.31 2.65
C ASP A 11 3.00 -14.24 1.59
N ALA A 12 3.37 -12.98 1.84
CA ALA A 12 3.20 -11.87 0.91
C ALA A 12 4.57 -11.39 0.45
N ASP A 13 4.73 -11.17 -0.86
CA ASP A 13 6.00 -10.73 -1.43
C ASP A 13 6.26 -9.22 -1.23
N ALA A 14 5.18 -8.44 -1.05
CA ALA A 14 5.26 -6.99 -0.88
C ALA A 14 4.12 -6.41 -0.03
N VAL A 15 4.41 -5.27 0.60
CA VAL A 15 3.46 -4.38 1.26
C VAL A 15 3.52 -3.02 0.59
N VAL A 16 2.35 -2.52 0.20
CA VAL A 16 2.18 -1.21 -0.44
C VAL A 16 1.26 -0.36 0.42
N HIS A 17 1.70 0.85 0.74
CA HIS A 17 0.86 1.82 1.45
C HIS A 17 0.26 2.77 0.42
N VAL A 18 -1.08 2.87 0.44
CA VAL A 18 -1.84 3.66 -0.53
C VAL A 18 -2.54 4.80 0.20
N ARG A 19 -2.38 6.02 -0.33
CA ARG A 19 -3.21 7.16 0.03
C ARG A 19 -4.34 7.28 -0.96
N ALA A 20 -5.55 7.03 -0.49
CA ALA A 20 -6.78 7.23 -1.27
C ALA A 20 -7.52 8.47 -0.75
N ARG A 21 -8.30 9.12 -1.62
CA ARG A 21 -9.10 10.30 -1.26
C ARG A 21 -10.47 9.89 -0.70
N ASP A 22 -10.98 8.76 -1.16
CA ASP A 22 -12.26 8.15 -0.84
C ASP A 22 -12.19 6.64 -1.17
N MET A 23 -13.31 5.94 -1.00
CA MET A 23 -13.39 4.50 -1.28
C MET A 23 -13.24 4.18 -2.76
N ALA A 24 -13.83 4.98 -3.66
CA ALA A 24 -13.74 4.76 -5.10
C ALA A 24 -12.29 4.81 -5.58
N HIS A 25 -11.53 5.82 -5.14
CA HIS A 25 -10.11 5.91 -5.46
C HIS A 25 -9.29 4.74 -4.88
N LEU A 26 -9.70 4.17 -3.73
CA LEU A 26 -9.05 2.96 -3.21
C LEU A 26 -9.32 1.75 -4.11
N GLU A 27 -10.57 1.55 -4.50
CA GLU A 27 -10.99 0.46 -5.39
C GLU A 27 -10.26 0.53 -6.74
N ASP A 28 -10.20 1.72 -7.36
CA ASP A 28 -9.46 1.94 -8.61
C ASP A 28 -7.97 1.54 -8.49
N VAL A 29 -7.34 1.88 -7.36
CA VAL A 29 -5.93 1.54 -7.12
C VAL A 29 -5.75 0.03 -6.93
N VAL A 30 -6.65 -0.62 -6.17
CA VAL A 30 -6.62 -2.07 -5.95
C VAL A 30 -6.87 -2.83 -7.24
N GLU A 31 -7.82 -2.39 -8.06
CA GLU A 31 -8.10 -2.98 -9.37
C GLU A 31 -6.88 -2.89 -10.28
N ARG A 32 -6.23 -1.73 -10.33
CA ARG A 32 -5.00 -1.56 -11.12
C ARG A 32 -3.87 -2.46 -10.64
N ILE A 33 -3.70 -2.64 -9.32
CA ILE A 33 -2.71 -3.59 -8.78
C ILE A 33 -3.05 -5.02 -9.20
N ASN A 34 -4.32 -5.43 -9.10
CA ASN A 34 -4.74 -6.78 -9.50
C ASN A 34 -4.64 -7.04 -11.01
N ALA A 35 -4.63 -5.99 -11.84
CA ALA A 35 -4.45 -6.10 -13.28
C ALA A 35 -2.99 -6.40 -13.68
N GLU A 36 -2.03 -6.23 -12.77
CA GLU A 36 -0.62 -6.51 -13.05
C GLU A 36 -0.36 -8.02 -13.15
N PRO A 37 0.33 -8.50 -14.20
CA PRO A 37 0.46 -9.93 -14.49
C PRO A 37 1.27 -10.72 -13.45
N PHE A 38 2.04 -10.03 -12.61
CA PHE A 38 2.84 -10.63 -11.54
C PHE A 38 2.10 -10.68 -10.19
N VAL A 39 0.88 -10.14 -10.10
CA VAL A 39 0.10 -10.12 -8.86
C VAL A 39 -0.77 -11.37 -8.77
N VAL A 40 -0.37 -12.31 -7.92
CA VAL A 40 -1.11 -13.58 -7.72
C VAL A 40 -2.31 -13.39 -6.79
N ARG A 41 -2.17 -12.54 -5.76
CA ARG A 41 -3.21 -12.27 -4.78
C ARG A 41 -2.98 -10.91 -4.13
N THR A 42 -4.08 -10.19 -3.90
CA THR A 42 -4.09 -8.96 -3.09
C THR A 42 -4.93 -9.16 -1.84
N ARG A 43 -4.44 -8.61 -0.72
CA ARG A 43 -5.22 -8.45 0.51
C ARG A 43 -5.15 -6.99 0.94
N SER A 44 -6.31 -6.32 0.96
CA SER A 44 -6.40 -4.91 1.34
C SER A 44 -6.93 -4.77 2.77
N SER A 45 -6.38 -3.79 3.50
CA SER A 45 -6.84 -3.40 4.84
C SER A 45 -6.94 -1.88 4.89
N VAL A 46 -8.01 -1.35 5.49
CA VAL A 46 -8.22 0.10 5.64
C VAL A 46 -7.88 0.52 7.06
N VAL A 47 -7.02 1.53 7.21
CA VAL A 47 -6.72 2.14 8.51
C VAL A 47 -7.84 3.12 8.85
N LEU A 48 -8.60 2.83 9.90
CA LEU A 48 -9.64 3.75 10.40
C LEU A 48 -9.00 4.93 11.15
N THR A 49 -8.26 4.63 12.22
CA THR A 49 -7.58 5.60 13.06
C THR A 49 -6.18 5.11 13.39
N PRO A 50 -5.11 5.83 13.02
CA PRO A 50 -3.76 5.47 13.44
C PRO A 50 -3.59 5.79 14.93
N LEU A 51 -3.33 4.75 15.74
CA LEU A 51 -3.15 4.89 17.20
C LEU A 51 -1.77 5.46 17.55
N VAL A 52 -0.75 5.16 16.76
CA VAL A 52 0.60 5.69 16.90
C VAL A 52 1.10 6.11 15.53
N ARG A 53 1.60 7.35 15.41
CA ARG A 53 2.31 7.81 14.22
C ARG A 53 3.77 8.00 14.59
N ARG A 54 4.65 7.18 14.01
CA ARG A 54 6.06 7.55 13.99
C ARG A 54 6.22 8.58 12.85
N PRO A 55 6.83 9.75 13.09
CA PRO A 55 7.04 10.72 12.02
C PRO A 55 7.82 10.04 10.90
N ASP A 56 7.41 10.31 9.66
CA ASP A 56 8.08 9.83 8.46
C ASP A 56 9.51 10.39 8.51
N VAL A 57 10.49 9.54 8.79
CA VAL A 57 11.90 9.93 8.69
C VAL A 57 12.22 9.86 7.21
N PRO A 58 12.51 10.99 6.53
CA PRO A 58 12.83 10.97 5.12
C PRO A 58 13.98 9.98 4.90
N GLY A 59 13.79 9.01 4.01
CA GLY A 59 14.88 8.15 3.54
C GLY A 59 16.01 9.02 2.96
N PRO A 60 17.27 8.55 2.97
CA PRO A 60 18.39 9.35 2.50
C PRO A 60 18.10 9.87 1.09
N ALA A 61 18.25 11.18 0.91
CA ALA A 61 18.19 11.81 -0.41
C ALA A 61 19.23 11.12 -1.31
N SER A 62 18.76 10.53 -2.41
CA SER A 62 19.62 10.00 -3.47
C SER A 62 20.13 11.13 -4.34
#